data_AF-A0A4D9D640-F1
#
_entry.id   AF-A0A4D9D640-F1
#
_cell.length_a   1.000
_cell.length_b   1.000
_cell.length_c   1.000
_cell.angle_alpha   90.00
_cell.angle_beta   90.00
_cell.angle_gamma   90.00
#
_symmetry.space_group_name_H-M   'P 1'
#
loop_
_entity.id
_entity.type
_entity.pdbx_description
1 polymer ?
#
loop_
_entity_poly.entity_id
_entity_poly.type
_entity_poly.pdbx_seq_one_letter_code
_entity_poly.pdbx_strand_id
1 'polypeptide(L)'
;MIGRGLLAVGLLTASTSATVYFKENFDEKWESRWVVPSKWKAAEEIGEWAHTAGEWFGDAADKGIKTSQDARFYGLSAKLAKPFSNEGKDLVLQYVVKHEQRLDCGGAYIKLLGPELDQASFGGDTPYQIMFGPDVCGSTKRTHVIFNYPEAKGEEKNLLIKTDVPTRTDQLSHLYTLHIMAANNSFNVLIDGESVREGPLEESWDFRPPKTIPDPEQSKPADWVDEEMMADPADVKPEGYDDIPATLPDSEAVQPEDWDEEEDGVWEAPMVDNPDYKGPWSPKMIPNPDFKGAWEHPHIPNPEYSPDPKLHARATEVTAVGFELWQVKSGTMFDDIILTDSLEEATEYAKETFWKKQEGEKAMFEKAEEERVEKEKAEREEMKKKAEENGEPFEEGDSPFSVSDMEITEDEDEDDEDWEDEEEEEDENSFTMEL
;
A
#
# COMPACT_ATOMS: atom_id res chain seq x y z
N MET A 1 -32.26 20.33 -65.71
CA MET A 1 -31.73 19.02 -65.27
C MET A 1 -30.51 19.25 -64.40
N ILE A 2 -30.69 19.44 -63.09
CA ILE A 2 -29.60 19.29 -62.12
C ILE A 2 -30.26 18.77 -60.84
N GLY A 3 -30.18 17.45 -60.62
CA GLY A 3 -30.57 16.82 -59.36
C GLY A 3 -29.31 16.65 -58.51
N ARG A 4 -29.27 17.30 -57.36
CA ARG A 4 -28.24 17.08 -56.32
C ARG A 4 -28.68 15.87 -55.49
N GLY A 5 -27.93 14.77 -55.57
CA GLY A 5 -28.04 13.67 -54.62
C GLY A 5 -27.11 13.94 -53.42
N LEU A 6 -27.69 14.08 -52.23
CA LEU A 6 -26.94 13.94 -50.98
C LEU A 6 -26.74 12.44 -50.71
N LEU A 7 -25.49 12.01 -50.59
CA LEU A 7 -25.14 10.71 -50.03
C LEU A 7 -25.06 10.88 -48.50
N ALA A 8 -25.98 10.28 -47.76
CA ALA A 8 -25.87 10.17 -46.31
C ALA A 8 -25.02 8.91 -46.00
N VAL A 9 -23.82 9.13 -45.46
CA VAL A 9 -23.01 8.05 -44.88
C VAL A 9 -23.53 7.83 -43.46
N GLY A 10 -24.29 6.75 -43.26
CA GLY A 10 -24.68 6.32 -41.92
C GLY A 10 -23.48 5.71 -41.21
N LEU A 11 -23.00 6.35 -40.15
CA LEU A 11 -22.14 5.69 -39.16
C LEU A 11 -22.98 4.59 -38.48
N LEU A 12 -22.65 3.33 -38.76
CA LEU A 12 -23.05 2.21 -37.92
C LEU A 12 -22.21 2.27 -36.65
N THR A 13 -22.76 2.81 -35.57
CA THR A 13 -22.21 2.59 -34.22
C THR A 13 -22.47 1.14 -33.85
N ALA A 14 -21.42 0.32 -33.87
CA ALA A 14 -21.47 -1.00 -33.29
C ALA A 14 -21.58 -0.85 -31.78
N SER A 15 -22.79 -0.94 -31.23
CA SER A 15 -22.99 -1.10 -29.78
C SER A 15 -22.40 -2.46 -29.39
N THR A 16 -21.18 -2.46 -28.89
CA THR A 16 -20.62 -3.62 -28.20
C THR A 16 -21.39 -3.79 -26.89
N SER A 17 -22.22 -4.83 -26.79
CA SER A 17 -22.89 -5.18 -25.54
C SER A 17 -21.84 -5.61 -24.51
N ALA A 18 -21.86 -5.01 -23.33
CA ALA A 18 -21.07 -5.48 -22.19
C ALA A 18 -21.41 -6.95 -21.90
N THR A 19 -20.39 -7.72 -21.46
CA THR A 19 -20.54 -9.13 -21.11
C THR A 19 -20.17 -9.35 -19.66
N VAL A 20 -21.12 -9.84 -18.87
CA VAL A 20 -20.88 -10.29 -17.49
C VAL A 20 -20.47 -11.76 -17.50
N TYR A 21 -19.30 -12.06 -16.94
CA TYR A 21 -18.70 -13.40 -16.89
C TYR A 21 -18.90 -14.08 -15.54
N PHE A 22 -18.96 -13.29 -14.46
CA PHE A 22 -19.29 -13.73 -13.11
C PHE A 22 -20.12 -12.66 -12.41
N LYS A 23 -21.11 -13.08 -11.62
CA LYS A 23 -21.91 -12.20 -10.78
C LYS A 23 -22.39 -12.98 -9.57
N GLU A 24 -22.17 -12.46 -8.37
CA GLU A 24 -22.58 -13.07 -7.10
C GLU A 24 -23.06 -12.01 -6.12
N ASN A 25 -24.18 -12.29 -5.48
CA ASN A 25 -24.84 -11.47 -4.45
C ASN A 25 -25.21 -12.30 -3.21
N PHE A 26 -24.60 -13.48 -3.10
CA PHE A 26 -24.77 -14.47 -2.05
C PHE A 26 -26.22 -14.78 -1.67
N ASP A 27 -27.11 -14.95 -2.64
CA ASP A 27 -28.48 -15.41 -2.35
C ASP A 27 -28.52 -16.73 -1.54
N GLU A 28 -29.70 -17.12 -1.05
CA GLU A 28 -29.92 -18.36 -0.26
C GLU A 28 -29.45 -19.67 -0.94
N LYS A 29 -29.00 -19.64 -2.21
CA LYS A 29 -28.47 -20.79 -2.95
C LYS A 29 -26.95 -20.71 -3.18
N TRP A 30 -26.24 -19.77 -2.57
CA TRP A 30 -24.80 -19.57 -2.79
C TRP A 30 -23.98 -20.84 -2.55
N GLU A 31 -24.34 -21.68 -1.57
CA GLU A 31 -23.66 -22.95 -1.29
C GLU A 31 -23.68 -23.94 -2.47
N SER A 32 -24.62 -23.78 -3.42
CA SER A 32 -24.63 -24.58 -4.65
C SER A 32 -23.63 -24.11 -5.71
N ARG A 33 -23.11 -22.88 -5.57
CA ARG A 33 -22.18 -22.23 -6.50
C ARG A 33 -20.74 -22.23 -5.97
N TRP A 34 -20.58 -22.15 -4.65
CA TRP A 34 -19.28 -22.05 -3.98
C TRP A 34 -18.86 -23.36 -3.32
N VAL A 35 -17.55 -23.60 -3.32
CA VAL A 35 -16.92 -24.82 -2.78
C VAL A 35 -15.85 -24.43 -1.77
N VAL A 36 -15.99 -24.94 -0.54
CA VAL A 36 -14.94 -24.92 0.49
C VAL A 36 -13.95 -26.05 0.19
N PRO A 37 -12.62 -25.80 0.19
CA PRO A 37 -11.63 -26.83 -0.08
C PRO A 37 -11.61 -27.88 1.04
N SER A 38 -11.53 -29.15 0.64
CA SER A 38 -11.54 -30.30 1.56
C SER A 38 -10.17 -30.97 1.73
N LYS A 39 -9.16 -30.54 0.97
CA LYS A 39 -7.82 -31.15 0.88
C LYS A 39 -6.68 -30.15 1.02
N TRP A 40 -6.95 -28.90 1.40
CA TRP A 40 -5.92 -27.88 1.55
C TRP A 40 -5.25 -27.88 2.92
N LYS A 41 -6.01 -27.68 4.00
CA LYS A 41 -5.54 -27.70 5.40
C LYS A 41 -6.31 -28.73 6.22
N ALA A 42 -5.91 -28.94 7.48
CA ALA A 42 -6.71 -29.74 8.41
C ALA A 42 -8.08 -29.09 8.62
N ALA A 43 -9.11 -29.89 8.88
CA ALA A 43 -10.49 -29.39 9.01
C ALA A 43 -10.63 -28.37 10.15
N GLU A 44 -9.81 -28.52 11.20
CA GLU A 44 -9.78 -27.63 12.36
C GLU A 44 -9.05 -26.31 12.09
N GLU A 45 -8.31 -26.19 10.98
CA GLU A 45 -7.62 -24.97 10.55
C GLU A 45 -8.44 -24.16 9.54
N ILE A 46 -9.40 -24.80 8.87
CA ILE A 46 -10.32 -24.15 7.93
C ILE A 46 -11.45 -23.47 8.70
N GLY A 47 -11.69 -22.20 8.41
CA GLY A 47 -12.76 -21.40 8.99
C GLY A 47 -14.11 -21.63 8.30
N GLU A 48 -15.18 -21.54 9.09
CA GLU A 48 -16.56 -21.62 8.60
C GLU A 48 -17.03 -20.26 8.05
N TRP A 49 -17.80 -20.29 6.96
CA TRP A 49 -18.41 -19.10 6.38
C TRP A 49 -19.84 -18.95 6.90
N ALA A 50 -20.18 -17.78 7.43
CA ALA A 50 -21.54 -17.43 7.83
C ALA A 50 -22.24 -16.64 6.71
N HIS A 51 -23.53 -16.87 6.50
CA HIS A 51 -24.35 -16.12 5.54
C HIS A 51 -25.25 -15.14 6.30
N THR A 52 -24.93 -13.84 6.25
CA THR A 52 -25.48 -12.82 7.15
C THR A 52 -25.45 -11.42 6.54
N ALA A 53 -26.29 -10.52 7.04
CA ALA A 53 -26.26 -9.09 6.73
C ALA A 53 -25.26 -8.32 7.62
N GLY A 54 -24.72 -8.97 8.66
CA GLY A 54 -23.85 -8.31 9.63
C GLY A 54 -24.62 -7.72 10.83
N GLU A 55 -23.90 -6.96 11.65
CA GLU A 55 -24.43 -6.25 12.81
C GLU A 55 -25.06 -4.91 12.44
N TRP A 56 -24.51 -4.21 11.45
CA TRP A 56 -25.09 -3.02 10.82
C TRP A 56 -25.21 -3.22 9.31
N PHE A 57 -26.32 -2.79 8.72
CA PHE A 57 -26.60 -3.02 7.30
C PHE A 57 -27.59 -2.00 6.75
N GLY A 58 -27.55 -1.79 5.43
CA GLY A 58 -28.54 -0.99 4.72
C GLY A 58 -29.85 -1.74 4.43
N ASP A 59 -29.78 -3.06 4.24
CA ASP A 59 -30.92 -3.94 4.02
C ASP A 59 -30.71 -5.29 4.71
N ALA A 60 -31.59 -5.66 5.64
CA ALA A 60 -31.48 -6.92 6.39
C ALA A 60 -31.67 -8.18 5.52
N ALA A 61 -32.33 -8.04 4.36
CA ALA A 61 -32.56 -9.15 3.44
C ALA A 61 -31.35 -9.43 2.54
N ASP A 62 -30.48 -8.43 2.39
CA ASP A 62 -29.26 -8.49 1.62
C ASP A 62 -28.13 -9.04 2.51
N LYS A 63 -27.56 -10.16 2.09
CA LYS A 63 -26.62 -10.92 2.91
C LYS A 63 -25.40 -11.25 2.07
N GLY A 64 -24.24 -11.09 2.67
CA GLY A 64 -22.98 -11.59 2.15
C GLY A 64 -22.51 -12.85 2.87
N ILE A 65 -21.30 -13.27 2.54
CA ILE A 65 -20.57 -14.28 3.31
C ILE A 65 -19.60 -13.59 4.29
N LYS A 66 -19.52 -14.10 5.51
CA LYS A 66 -18.71 -13.57 6.62
C LYS A 66 -17.77 -14.63 7.17
N THR A 67 -16.51 -14.28 7.43
CA THR A 67 -15.60 -15.14 8.19
C THR A 67 -16.05 -15.23 9.66
N SER A 68 -16.16 -16.43 10.25
CA SER A 68 -16.87 -16.63 11.53
C SER A 68 -16.03 -17.10 12.72
N GLN A 69 -14.77 -17.46 12.49
CA GLN A 69 -13.85 -18.05 13.45
C GLN A 69 -12.46 -17.41 13.40
N ASP A 70 -11.97 -16.93 14.53
CA ASP A 70 -10.66 -16.31 14.67
C ASP A 70 -9.52 -17.29 14.43
N ALA A 71 -8.39 -16.77 13.94
CA ALA A 71 -7.15 -17.49 13.67
C ALA A 71 -7.37 -18.72 12.77
N ARG A 72 -8.05 -18.52 11.64
CA ARG A 72 -8.36 -19.57 10.66
C ARG A 72 -7.94 -19.19 9.25
N PHE A 73 -7.68 -20.22 8.45
CA PHE A 73 -7.59 -20.12 7.00
C PHE A 73 -8.99 -20.22 6.40
N TYR A 74 -9.32 -19.35 5.45
CA TYR A 74 -10.59 -19.34 4.76
C TYR A 74 -10.36 -19.66 3.29
N GLY A 75 -11.02 -20.71 2.81
CA GLY A 75 -11.01 -21.12 1.41
C GLY A 75 -12.43 -21.15 0.87
N LEU A 76 -12.66 -20.52 -0.27
CA LEU A 76 -13.93 -20.59 -0.99
C LEU A 76 -13.70 -20.30 -2.47
N SER A 77 -14.23 -21.13 -3.36
CA SER A 77 -14.09 -20.92 -4.81
C SER A 77 -15.38 -21.18 -5.57
N ALA A 78 -15.62 -20.43 -6.64
CA ALA A 78 -16.77 -20.59 -7.53
C ALA A 78 -16.32 -20.59 -8.98
N LYS A 79 -16.88 -21.50 -9.78
CA LYS A 79 -16.62 -21.59 -11.21
C LYS A 79 -17.43 -20.53 -11.96
N LEU A 80 -16.82 -19.94 -12.98
CA LEU A 80 -17.53 -19.11 -13.95
C LEU A 80 -18.45 -19.99 -14.79
N ALA A 81 -19.56 -19.41 -15.25
CA ALA A 81 -20.45 -20.09 -16.21
C ALA A 81 -19.77 -20.29 -17.58
N LYS A 82 -18.86 -19.38 -17.94
CA LYS A 82 -18.05 -19.41 -19.16
C LYS A 82 -16.64 -18.92 -18.84
N PRO A 83 -15.58 -19.53 -19.39
CA PRO A 83 -14.23 -19.00 -19.25
C PRO A 83 -14.14 -17.56 -19.74
N PHE A 84 -13.36 -16.75 -19.03
CA PHE A 84 -13.08 -15.37 -19.35
C PHE A 84 -11.65 -15.20 -19.86
N SER A 85 -11.51 -14.32 -20.84
CA SER A 85 -10.22 -13.85 -21.34
C SER A 85 -10.33 -12.35 -21.57
N ASN A 86 -9.36 -11.58 -21.09
CA ASN A 86 -9.26 -10.15 -21.34
C ASN A 86 -8.32 -9.81 -22.51
N GLU A 87 -7.99 -10.77 -23.38
CA GLU A 87 -7.24 -10.45 -24.59
C GLU A 87 -8.08 -9.56 -25.53
N GLY A 88 -7.58 -8.35 -25.78
CA GLY A 88 -8.20 -7.38 -26.68
C GLY A 88 -9.47 -6.70 -26.13
N LYS A 89 -9.73 -6.81 -24.83
CA LYS A 89 -10.86 -6.17 -24.15
C LYS A 89 -10.53 -5.84 -22.70
N ASP A 90 -11.33 -4.98 -22.10
CA ASP A 90 -11.14 -4.60 -20.72
C ASP A 90 -11.45 -5.74 -19.76
N LEU A 91 -10.85 -5.68 -18.57
CA LEU A 91 -11.21 -6.49 -17.42
C LEU A 91 -11.68 -5.55 -16.33
N VAL A 92 -12.87 -5.80 -15.80
CA VAL A 92 -13.36 -5.13 -14.60
C VAL A 92 -13.75 -6.19 -13.58
N LEU A 93 -13.03 -6.22 -12.47
CA LEU A 93 -13.31 -7.05 -11.30
C LEU A 93 -13.69 -6.12 -10.15
N GLN A 94 -14.90 -6.26 -9.65
CA GLN A 94 -15.43 -5.39 -8.60
C GLN A 94 -16.16 -6.23 -7.55
N TYR A 95 -16.01 -5.86 -6.28
CA TYR A 95 -16.72 -6.50 -5.16
C TYR A 95 -16.68 -5.63 -3.91
N VAL A 96 -17.58 -5.92 -2.97
CA VAL A 96 -17.70 -5.22 -1.69
C VAL A 96 -16.97 -6.01 -0.61
N VAL A 97 -16.21 -5.29 0.22
CA VAL A 97 -15.58 -5.82 1.44
C VAL A 97 -16.01 -4.97 2.62
N LYS A 98 -16.33 -5.62 3.74
CA LYS A 98 -16.62 -4.96 5.01
C LYS A 98 -15.81 -5.58 6.14
N HIS A 99 -14.98 -4.79 6.81
CA HIS A 99 -14.24 -5.23 8.00
C HIS A 99 -15.02 -4.92 9.27
N GLU A 100 -16.20 -5.52 9.41
CA GLU A 100 -17.13 -5.25 10.52
C GLU A 100 -16.48 -5.39 11.91
N GLN A 101 -15.51 -6.29 12.03
CA GLN A 101 -14.81 -6.58 13.26
C GLN A 101 -13.70 -5.59 13.63
N ARG A 102 -13.43 -4.54 12.84
CA ARG A 102 -12.21 -3.74 12.92
C ARG A 102 -10.96 -4.62 12.81
N LEU A 103 -10.67 -5.02 11.57
CA LEU A 103 -9.63 -6.00 11.26
C LEU A 103 -8.23 -5.47 11.66
N ASP A 104 -7.48 -6.30 12.38
CA ASP A 104 -6.11 -6.03 12.84
C ASP A 104 -5.06 -6.73 11.97
N CYS A 105 -5.29 -8.00 11.65
CA CYS A 105 -4.48 -8.76 10.70
C CYS A 105 -5.30 -9.82 9.96
N GLY A 106 -5.46 -9.65 8.65
CA GLY A 106 -6.00 -10.61 7.72
C GLY A 106 -6.12 -10.09 6.29
N GLY A 107 -6.21 -11.03 5.36
CA GLY A 107 -6.49 -10.73 3.96
C GLY A 107 -7.99 -10.64 3.69
N ALA A 108 -8.35 -9.89 2.66
CA ALA A 108 -9.70 -9.85 2.09
C ALA A 108 -9.67 -9.63 0.57
N TYR A 109 -8.71 -10.27 -0.09
CA TYR A 109 -8.53 -10.25 -1.54
C TYR A 109 -9.20 -11.43 -2.25
N ILE A 110 -9.55 -11.24 -3.51
CA ILE A 110 -10.08 -12.28 -4.39
C ILE A 110 -9.01 -12.68 -5.43
N LYS A 111 -9.01 -13.95 -5.81
CA LYS A 111 -8.13 -14.51 -6.87
C LYS A 111 -8.94 -14.89 -8.11
N LEU A 112 -8.43 -14.55 -9.29
CA LEU A 112 -8.88 -15.09 -10.57
C LEU A 112 -8.08 -16.34 -10.91
N LEU A 113 -8.77 -17.47 -11.11
CA LEU A 113 -8.17 -18.81 -11.15
C LEU A 113 -8.29 -19.43 -12.54
N GLY A 114 -7.21 -20.12 -12.95
CA GLY A 114 -7.10 -20.79 -14.25
C GLY A 114 -7.85 -22.13 -14.33
N PRO A 115 -7.79 -22.81 -15.48
CA PRO A 115 -8.45 -24.12 -15.70
C PRO A 115 -7.84 -25.27 -14.87
N GLU A 116 -6.63 -25.10 -14.35
CA GLU A 116 -5.92 -26.10 -13.54
C GLU A 116 -6.46 -26.22 -12.10
N LEU A 117 -7.42 -25.37 -11.72
CA LEU A 117 -8.01 -25.36 -10.38
C LEU A 117 -8.69 -26.70 -10.04
N ASP A 118 -8.16 -27.38 -9.02
CA ASP A 118 -8.92 -28.34 -8.21
C ASP A 118 -9.49 -27.62 -6.98
N GLN A 119 -10.81 -27.34 -7.01
CA GLN A 119 -11.50 -26.67 -5.90
C GLN A 119 -11.37 -27.42 -4.58
N ALA A 120 -11.17 -28.75 -4.61
CA ALA A 120 -11.00 -29.53 -3.39
C ALA A 120 -9.67 -29.23 -2.69
N SER A 121 -8.62 -28.87 -3.43
CA SER A 121 -7.29 -28.52 -2.90
C SER A 121 -6.94 -27.05 -3.02
N PHE A 122 -7.93 -26.19 -3.33
CA PHE A 122 -7.71 -24.75 -3.46
C PHE A 122 -7.13 -24.16 -2.17
N GLY A 123 -6.04 -23.41 -2.31
CA GLY A 123 -5.23 -22.91 -1.19
C GLY A 123 -4.08 -22.01 -1.64
N GLY A 124 -3.22 -21.61 -0.69
CA GLY A 124 -2.14 -20.64 -0.90
C GLY A 124 -1.22 -20.90 -2.10
N ASP A 125 -0.87 -22.16 -2.35
CA ASP A 125 0.01 -22.55 -3.47
C ASP A 125 -0.73 -22.71 -4.81
N THR A 126 -2.05 -22.49 -4.85
CA THR A 126 -2.82 -22.65 -6.09
C THR A 126 -2.47 -21.52 -7.06
N PRO A 127 -2.06 -21.84 -8.31
CA PRO A 127 -1.79 -20.84 -9.32
C PRO A 127 -3.04 -19.97 -9.58
N TYR A 128 -2.85 -18.66 -9.58
CA TYR A 128 -3.85 -17.67 -9.95
C TYR A 128 -3.30 -16.82 -11.10
N GLN A 129 -4.17 -16.11 -11.81
CA GLN A 129 -3.78 -15.15 -12.85
C GLN A 129 -3.68 -13.74 -12.29
N ILE A 130 -4.65 -13.36 -11.45
CA ILE A 130 -4.71 -12.06 -10.78
C ILE A 130 -5.15 -12.28 -9.32
N MET A 131 -4.52 -11.57 -8.38
CA MET A 131 -5.01 -11.41 -7.01
C MET A 131 -5.25 -9.92 -6.77
N PHE A 132 -6.45 -9.57 -6.29
CA PHE A 132 -6.87 -8.19 -6.12
C PHE A 132 -7.66 -8.00 -4.83
N GLY A 133 -7.30 -7.01 -4.02
CA GLY A 133 -8.10 -6.59 -2.88
C GLY A 133 -7.34 -6.20 -1.61
N PRO A 134 -8.08 -5.76 -0.58
CA PRO A 134 -7.50 -5.30 0.67
C PRO A 134 -6.77 -6.41 1.44
N ASP A 135 -5.67 -6.01 2.08
CA ASP A 135 -4.88 -6.80 3.01
C ASP A 135 -4.36 -5.89 4.12
N VAL A 136 -4.71 -6.24 5.35
CA VAL A 136 -4.42 -5.45 6.54
C VAL A 136 -3.68 -6.35 7.50
N CYS A 137 -2.48 -5.98 7.93
CA CYS A 137 -1.79 -6.65 9.03
C CYS A 137 -0.89 -5.67 9.79
N GLY A 138 -1.37 -5.23 10.95
CA GLY A 138 -0.71 -4.23 11.77
C GLY A 138 -0.53 -2.91 11.02
N SER A 139 0.72 -2.47 10.87
CA SER A 139 1.07 -1.26 10.11
C SER A 139 1.04 -1.48 8.59
N THR A 140 1.01 -2.72 8.11
CA THR A 140 0.97 -3.02 6.68
C THR A 140 -0.47 -3.03 6.22
N LYS A 141 -0.90 -1.98 5.52
CA LYS A 141 -2.27 -1.82 5.02
C LYS A 141 -2.20 -1.46 3.55
N ARG A 142 -2.67 -2.34 2.67
CA ARG A 142 -2.61 -2.10 1.22
C ARG A 142 -3.72 -2.83 0.48
N THR A 143 -4.05 -2.34 -0.70
CA THR A 143 -4.83 -3.10 -1.68
C THR A 143 -3.85 -3.83 -2.61
N HIS A 144 -3.84 -5.15 -2.57
CA HIS A 144 -3.02 -5.96 -3.50
C HIS A 144 -3.53 -5.83 -4.92
N VAL A 145 -2.60 -5.72 -5.86
CA VAL A 145 -2.83 -5.90 -7.29
C VAL A 145 -1.64 -6.71 -7.82
N ILE A 146 -1.80 -8.03 -7.87
CA ILE A 146 -0.73 -8.96 -8.17
C ILE A 146 -1.05 -9.72 -9.45
N PHE A 147 -0.12 -9.69 -10.40
CA PHE A 147 -0.21 -10.44 -11.64
C PHE A 147 0.68 -11.67 -11.57
N ASN A 148 0.14 -12.83 -11.92
CA ASN A 148 0.99 -13.95 -12.24
C ASN A 148 1.54 -13.77 -13.66
N TYR A 149 2.85 -13.65 -13.77
CA TYR A 149 3.58 -13.44 -15.01
C TYR A 149 4.66 -14.52 -15.17
N PRO A 150 4.30 -15.70 -15.69
CA PRO A 150 5.24 -16.81 -15.90
C PRO A 150 6.42 -16.45 -16.80
N GLU A 151 6.26 -15.45 -17.68
CA GLU A 151 7.29 -14.95 -18.59
C GLU A 151 8.28 -13.97 -17.93
N ALA A 152 8.10 -13.63 -16.64
CA ALA A 152 9.05 -12.80 -15.90
C ALA A 152 10.46 -13.41 -15.96
N LYS A 153 11.47 -12.60 -16.28
CA LYS A 153 12.88 -13.00 -16.13
C LYS A 153 13.25 -12.92 -14.65
N GLY A 154 13.08 -14.01 -13.91
CA GLY A 154 13.38 -14.10 -12.47
C GLY A 154 12.76 -15.34 -11.83
N GLU A 155 12.96 -15.53 -10.53
CA GLU A 155 12.28 -16.61 -9.77
C GLU A 155 10.85 -16.23 -9.38
N GLU A 156 10.54 -14.92 -9.33
CA GLU A 156 9.24 -14.40 -8.90
C GLU A 156 8.24 -14.32 -10.06
N LYS A 157 7.30 -15.28 -10.08
CA LYS A 157 6.19 -15.31 -11.03
C LYS A 157 5.02 -14.42 -10.62
N ASN A 158 4.99 -13.94 -9.38
CA ASN A 158 3.91 -13.09 -8.85
C ASN A 158 4.44 -11.67 -8.75
N LEU A 159 4.10 -10.83 -9.73
CA LEU A 159 4.55 -9.44 -9.78
C LEU A 159 3.62 -8.58 -8.92
N LEU A 160 4.17 -8.02 -7.84
CA LEU A 160 3.50 -7.02 -7.02
C LEU A 160 3.59 -5.65 -7.70
N ILE A 161 2.60 -4.81 -7.46
CA ILE A 161 2.64 -3.40 -7.87
C ILE A 161 3.78 -2.69 -7.14
N LYS A 162 4.53 -1.84 -7.85
CA LYS A 162 5.69 -1.11 -7.29
C LYS A 162 5.30 -0.05 -6.27
N THR A 163 4.16 0.60 -6.49
CA THR A 163 3.69 1.69 -5.65
C THR A 163 2.50 1.21 -4.83
N ASP A 164 2.54 1.43 -3.53
CA ASP A 164 1.49 1.01 -2.62
C ASP A 164 0.13 1.61 -3.03
N VAL A 165 -0.92 0.80 -2.90
CA VAL A 165 -2.30 1.19 -3.14
C VAL A 165 -2.99 1.28 -1.79
N PRO A 166 -3.67 2.40 -1.45
CA PRO A 166 -4.33 2.53 -0.17
C PRO A 166 -5.45 1.49 0.00
N THR A 167 -5.86 1.26 1.24
CA THR A 167 -6.99 0.40 1.60
C THR A 167 -7.77 1.05 2.73
N ARG A 168 -9.07 0.74 2.82
CA ARG A 168 -9.92 1.21 3.92
C ARG A 168 -9.81 0.26 5.10
N THR A 169 -9.87 0.81 6.31
CA THR A 169 -9.73 0.03 7.57
C THR A 169 -10.81 0.34 8.59
N ASP A 170 -11.80 1.15 8.24
CA ASP A 170 -12.98 1.34 9.07
C ASP A 170 -13.90 0.10 9.00
N GLN A 171 -15.07 0.21 9.63
CA GLN A 171 -16.00 -0.87 9.88
C GLN A 171 -17.20 -0.90 8.90
N LEU A 172 -17.22 0.00 7.91
CA LEU A 172 -18.24 0.07 6.89
C LEU A 172 -17.88 -0.77 5.66
N SER A 173 -18.85 -0.93 4.77
CA SER A 173 -18.66 -1.60 3.49
C SER A 173 -17.98 -0.66 2.50
N HIS A 174 -16.98 -1.17 1.78
CA HIS A 174 -16.31 -0.46 0.69
C HIS A 174 -16.29 -1.28 -0.59
N LEU A 175 -16.44 -0.58 -1.72
CA LEU A 175 -16.43 -1.15 -3.06
C LEU A 175 -15.02 -1.08 -3.65
N TYR A 176 -14.40 -2.22 -3.94
CA TYR A 176 -13.10 -2.30 -4.59
C TYR A 176 -13.27 -2.68 -6.06
N THR A 177 -12.70 -1.89 -6.96
CA THR A 177 -12.76 -2.11 -8.41
C THR A 177 -11.37 -2.10 -9.03
N LEU A 178 -11.00 -3.19 -9.71
CA LEU A 178 -9.84 -3.26 -10.58
C LEU A 178 -10.31 -3.19 -12.03
N HIS A 179 -9.88 -2.15 -12.75
CA HIS A 179 -10.10 -1.97 -14.18
C HIS A 179 -8.77 -2.05 -14.92
N ILE A 180 -8.65 -2.98 -15.87
CA ILE A 180 -7.51 -3.10 -16.78
C ILE A 180 -7.99 -2.77 -18.18
N MET A 181 -7.37 -1.79 -18.81
CA MET A 181 -7.76 -1.25 -20.11
C MET A 181 -6.91 -1.86 -21.23
N ALA A 182 -7.57 -2.51 -22.18
CA ALA A 182 -6.88 -3.11 -23.32
C ALA A 182 -6.40 -2.09 -24.35
N ALA A 183 -7.07 -0.93 -24.44
CA ALA A 183 -6.82 0.08 -25.46
C ALA A 183 -5.40 0.69 -25.38
N ASN A 184 -4.85 0.78 -24.17
CA ASN A 184 -3.61 1.51 -23.87
C ASN A 184 -2.68 0.78 -22.89
N ASN A 185 -2.99 -0.46 -22.48
CA ASN A 185 -2.22 -1.21 -21.47
C ASN A 185 -2.06 -0.43 -20.15
N SER A 186 -3.13 0.20 -19.67
CA SER A 186 -3.17 0.84 -18.36
C SER A 186 -4.11 0.10 -17.41
N PHE A 187 -4.07 0.48 -16.14
CA PHE A 187 -4.99 0.03 -15.12
C PHE A 187 -5.51 1.22 -14.32
N ASN A 188 -6.62 1.01 -13.62
CA ASN A 188 -7.16 1.89 -12.60
C ASN A 188 -7.70 1.02 -11.46
N VAL A 189 -7.31 1.35 -10.22
CA VAL A 189 -7.92 0.83 -9.00
C VAL A 189 -8.82 1.92 -8.45
N LEU A 190 -10.09 1.59 -8.30
CA LEU A 190 -11.07 2.46 -7.65
C LEU A 190 -11.49 1.88 -6.31
N ILE A 191 -11.63 2.76 -5.32
CA ILE A 191 -12.26 2.45 -4.03
C ILE A 191 -13.44 3.40 -3.89
N ASP A 192 -14.64 2.85 -3.68
CA ASP A 192 -15.89 3.62 -3.60
C ASP A 192 -16.12 4.50 -4.84
N GLY A 193 -15.69 4.00 -6.01
CA GLY A 193 -15.83 4.71 -7.28
C GLY A 193 -14.80 5.83 -7.52
N GLU A 194 -13.89 6.08 -6.57
CA GLU A 194 -12.81 7.06 -6.71
C GLU A 194 -11.51 6.40 -7.16
N SER A 195 -10.83 6.99 -8.15
CA SER A 195 -9.52 6.53 -8.65
C SER A 195 -8.46 6.75 -7.56
N VAL A 196 -7.96 5.67 -6.96
CA VAL A 196 -6.92 5.74 -5.92
C VAL A 196 -5.53 5.37 -6.44
N ARG A 197 -5.48 4.67 -7.58
CA ARG A 197 -4.23 4.35 -8.27
C ARG A 197 -4.50 4.05 -9.74
N GLU A 198 -3.82 4.75 -10.62
CA GLU A 198 -3.86 4.46 -12.06
C GLU A 198 -2.49 4.64 -12.70
N GLY A 199 -2.34 4.09 -13.90
CA GLY A 199 -1.13 4.31 -14.70
C GLY A 199 -0.88 3.21 -15.74
N PRO A 200 0.21 3.34 -16.50
CA PRO A 200 0.64 2.31 -17.45
C PRO A 200 1.10 1.03 -16.74
N LEU A 201 0.64 -0.14 -17.20
CA LEU A 201 1.03 -1.44 -16.64
C LEU A 201 2.56 -1.65 -16.67
N GLU A 202 3.22 -1.20 -17.73
CA GLU A 202 4.67 -1.35 -17.90
C GLU A 202 5.49 -0.55 -16.89
N GLU A 203 4.94 0.54 -16.37
CA GLU A 203 5.62 1.41 -15.40
C GLU A 203 5.36 0.93 -13.97
N SER A 204 4.16 0.41 -13.70
CA SER A 204 3.72 0.02 -12.37
C SER A 204 4.11 -1.41 -11.93
N TRP A 205 4.53 -2.27 -12.85
CA TRP A 205 5.07 -3.62 -12.55
C TRP A 205 6.32 -3.93 -13.39
N ASP A 206 7.17 -4.83 -12.88
CA ASP A 206 8.35 -5.32 -13.60
C ASP A 206 8.00 -6.47 -14.57
N PHE A 207 7.05 -6.23 -15.48
CA PHE A 207 6.74 -7.19 -16.55
C PHE A 207 7.93 -7.44 -17.48
N ARG A 208 8.78 -6.43 -17.67
CA ARG A 208 9.85 -6.45 -18.66
C ARG A 208 11.12 -5.83 -18.09
N PRO A 209 12.29 -6.18 -18.65
CA PRO A 209 13.52 -5.46 -18.37
C PRO A 209 13.35 -3.95 -18.61
N PRO A 210 14.15 -3.10 -17.94
CA PRO A 210 14.07 -1.66 -18.12
C PRO A 210 14.37 -1.27 -19.57
N LYS A 211 13.76 -0.17 -20.03
CA LYS A 211 13.91 0.36 -21.40
C LYS A 211 15.36 0.74 -21.71
N THR A 212 16.10 1.19 -20.71
CA THR A 212 17.50 1.57 -20.80
C THR A 212 18.32 0.86 -19.73
N ILE A 213 19.62 0.68 -20.00
CA ILE A 213 20.61 0.12 -19.06
C ILE A 213 21.85 1.02 -19.06
N PRO A 214 22.63 1.06 -17.95
CA PRO A 214 23.93 1.70 -17.96
C PRO A 214 24.82 1.11 -19.06
N ASP A 215 25.52 1.96 -19.79
CA ASP A 215 26.36 1.56 -20.91
C ASP A 215 27.55 0.69 -20.44
N PRO A 216 27.57 -0.62 -20.71
CA PRO A 216 28.64 -1.47 -20.21
C PRO A 216 30.02 -1.13 -20.78
N GLU A 217 30.10 -0.33 -21.84
CA GLU A 217 31.36 0.13 -22.44
C GLU A 217 31.91 1.40 -21.77
N GLN A 218 31.11 2.08 -20.96
CA GLN A 218 31.47 3.34 -20.31
C GLN A 218 31.86 3.13 -18.85
N SER A 219 32.78 3.96 -18.38
CA SER A 219 33.17 4.04 -16.97
C SER A 219 33.56 5.47 -16.65
N LYS A 220 33.56 5.83 -15.36
CA LYS A 220 33.95 7.17 -14.93
C LYS A 220 35.36 7.48 -15.43
N PRO A 221 35.54 8.56 -16.22
CA PRO A 221 36.88 8.94 -16.69
C PRO A 221 37.81 9.22 -15.51
N ALA A 222 39.07 8.80 -15.62
CA ALA A 222 40.06 8.99 -14.55
C ALA A 222 40.36 10.47 -14.25
N ASP A 223 40.09 11.36 -15.21
CA ASP A 223 40.25 12.81 -15.08
C ASP A 223 38.92 13.52 -14.68
N TRP A 224 37.88 12.77 -14.33
CA TRP A 224 36.61 13.33 -13.87
C TRP A 224 36.61 13.56 -12.36
N VAL A 225 36.68 14.83 -11.97
CA VAL A 225 36.64 15.25 -10.57
C VAL A 225 35.19 15.54 -10.18
N ASP A 226 34.63 14.72 -9.29
CA ASP A 226 33.29 14.87 -8.72
C ASP A 226 33.33 15.28 -7.23
N GLU A 227 34.51 15.51 -6.68
CA GLU A 227 34.68 16.13 -5.37
C GLU A 227 34.57 17.66 -5.52
N GLU A 228 33.48 18.23 -5.01
CA GLU A 228 33.23 19.67 -5.04
C GLU A 228 34.27 20.46 -4.25
N MET A 229 34.81 19.86 -3.18
CA MET A 229 35.77 20.47 -2.27
C MET A 229 37.08 19.70 -2.29
N MET A 230 38.21 20.41 -2.31
CA MET A 230 39.55 19.85 -2.17
C MET A 230 40.30 20.48 -1.01
N ALA A 231 41.30 19.78 -0.46
CA ALA A 231 42.22 20.37 0.51
C ALA A 231 43.00 21.52 -0.14
N ASP A 232 43.09 22.66 0.54
CA ASP A 232 43.84 23.83 0.09
C ASP A 232 45.34 23.48 0.01
N PRO A 233 45.95 23.43 -1.18
CA PRO A 233 47.35 23.08 -1.31
C PRO A 233 48.28 24.14 -0.70
N ALA A 234 47.78 25.35 -0.42
CA ALA A 234 48.54 26.40 0.28
C ALA A 234 48.42 26.29 1.81
N ASP A 235 47.44 25.53 2.33
CA ASP A 235 47.31 25.28 3.77
C ASP A 235 48.15 24.07 4.16
N VAL A 236 49.41 24.35 4.48
CA VAL A 236 50.35 23.35 4.96
C VAL A 236 50.34 23.28 6.48
N LYS A 237 50.38 22.07 7.03
CA LYS A 237 50.54 21.85 8.47
C LYS A 237 51.75 22.64 8.99
N PRO A 238 51.58 23.53 9.99
CA PRO A 238 52.71 24.26 10.57
C PRO A 238 53.74 23.31 11.19
N GLU A 239 55.03 23.67 11.07
CA GLU A 239 56.11 22.96 11.74
C GLU A 239 55.90 23.00 13.27
N GLY A 240 56.01 21.85 13.92
CA GLY A 240 55.80 21.71 15.37
C GLY A 240 54.33 21.56 15.82
N TYR A 241 53.35 21.55 14.92
CA TYR A 241 51.93 21.40 15.29
C TYR A 241 51.65 20.07 16.00
N ASP A 242 52.25 18.98 15.53
CA ASP A 242 52.09 17.63 16.12
C ASP A 242 52.92 17.45 17.40
N ASP A 243 53.86 18.36 17.67
CA ASP A 243 54.72 18.31 18.85
C ASP A 243 54.07 18.95 20.07
N ILE A 244 52.91 19.60 19.91
CA ILE A 244 52.12 20.18 21.01
C ILE A 244 51.36 19.04 21.71
N PRO A 245 51.68 18.68 22.97
CA PRO A 245 50.99 17.61 23.66
C PRO A 245 49.56 18.04 24.03
N ALA A 246 48.63 17.08 24.04
CA ALA A 246 47.23 17.34 24.41
C ALA A 246 47.07 17.77 25.88
N THR A 247 47.96 17.31 26.74
CA THR A 247 47.98 17.66 28.17
C THR A 247 49.37 18.11 28.61
N LEU A 248 49.40 19.01 29.58
CA LEU A 248 50.61 19.50 30.25
C LEU A 248 50.45 19.33 31.76
N PRO A 249 51.54 19.12 32.53
CA PRO A 249 51.47 19.15 33.97
C PRO A 249 50.98 20.51 34.46
N ASP A 250 50.02 20.51 35.39
CA ASP A 250 49.46 21.73 35.96
C ASP A 250 50.53 22.51 36.73
N SER A 251 50.93 23.67 36.19
CA SER A 251 51.95 24.52 36.80
C SER A 251 51.48 25.22 38.08
N GLU A 252 50.17 25.27 38.35
CA GLU A 252 49.61 25.85 39.57
C GLU A 252 49.32 24.79 40.65
N ALA A 253 49.41 23.50 40.30
CA ALA A 253 49.29 22.44 41.28
C ALA A 253 50.51 22.45 42.22
N VAL A 254 50.22 22.42 43.53
CA VAL A 254 51.23 22.31 44.58
C VAL A 254 51.03 20.97 45.28
N GLN A 255 52.14 20.29 45.57
CA GLN A 255 52.14 19.08 46.37
C GLN A 255 51.41 19.31 47.70
N PRO A 256 50.41 18.49 48.07
CA PRO A 256 49.72 18.59 49.34
C PRO A 256 50.69 18.46 50.53
N GLU A 257 50.42 19.18 51.62
CA GLU A 257 51.25 19.15 52.84
C GLU A 257 51.27 17.76 53.53
N ASP A 258 50.31 16.89 53.21
CA ASP A 258 50.15 15.54 53.74
C ASP A 258 50.68 14.42 52.82
N TRP A 259 51.39 14.76 51.73
CA TRP A 259 51.99 13.78 50.82
C TRP A 259 53.25 13.11 51.41
N ASP A 260 53.32 11.78 51.41
CA ASP A 260 54.48 11.02 51.88
C ASP A 260 55.20 10.32 50.71
N GLU A 261 56.41 10.75 50.36
CA GLU A 261 57.16 10.18 49.22
C GLU A 261 57.58 8.70 49.42
N GLU A 262 57.68 8.21 50.67
CA GLU A 262 58.08 6.83 50.96
C GLU A 262 56.90 5.85 50.80
N GLU A 263 55.67 6.31 51.08
CA GLU A 263 54.44 5.52 50.97
C GLU A 263 53.67 5.76 49.65
N ASP A 264 53.59 7.00 49.16
CA ASP A 264 52.79 7.40 47.98
C ASP A 264 53.62 7.58 46.68
N GLY A 265 54.95 7.67 46.80
CA GLY A 265 55.90 7.85 45.69
C GLY A 265 56.22 9.31 45.36
N VAL A 266 57.04 9.53 44.31
CA VAL A 266 57.39 10.88 43.85
C VAL A 266 56.14 11.59 43.35
N TRP A 267 55.82 12.74 43.94
CA TRP A 267 54.65 13.52 43.55
C TRP A 267 54.80 14.04 42.11
N GLU A 268 53.78 13.82 41.29
CA GLU A 268 53.68 14.36 39.94
C GLU A 268 52.44 15.26 39.85
N ALA A 269 52.61 16.45 39.29
CA ALA A 269 51.50 17.38 39.10
C ALA A 269 50.43 16.76 38.17
N PRO A 270 49.12 16.94 38.47
CA PRO A 270 48.05 16.45 37.60
C PRO A 270 48.18 17.04 36.21
N MET A 271 47.88 16.25 35.19
CA MET A 271 47.88 16.69 33.79
C MET A 271 46.60 17.47 33.49
N VAL A 272 46.73 18.69 32.99
CA VAL A 272 45.63 19.55 32.53
C VAL A 272 45.68 19.72 31.01
N ASP A 273 44.55 20.04 30.41
CA ASP A 273 44.45 20.26 28.97
C ASP A 273 45.36 21.42 28.53
N ASN A 274 46.17 21.17 27.50
CA ASN A 274 47.04 22.19 26.94
C ASN A 274 46.21 23.17 26.08
N PRO A 275 46.09 24.46 26.45
CA PRO A 275 45.28 25.42 25.69
C PRO A 275 45.82 25.68 24.26
N ASP A 276 47.09 25.36 24.02
CA ASP A 276 47.73 25.48 22.70
C ASP A 276 47.50 24.25 21.81
N TYR A 277 47.04 23.12 22.34
CA TYR A 277 46.67 21.96 21.54
C TYR A 277 45.38 22.23 20.78
N LYS A 278 45.44 22.17 19.45
CA LYS A 278 44.30 22.45 18.56
C LYS A 278 43.66 21.20 17.95
N GLY A 279 43.95 20.02 18.50
CA GLY A 279 43.47 18.74 17.98
C GLY A 279 44.31 18.23 16.80
N PRO A 280 43.90 17.13 16.16
CA PRO A 280 44.52 16.66 14.93
C PRO A 280 44.34 17.68 13.81
N TRP A 281 45.43 18.03 13.12
CA TRP A 281 45.37 18.96 12.00
C TRP A 281 44.57 18.37 10.83
N SER A 282 43.67 19.18 10.28
CA SER A 282 43.01 18.93 9.00
C SER A 282 43.23 20.15 8.11
N PRO A 283 43.58 19.98 6.82
CA PRO A 283 43.69 21.10 5.91
C PRO A 283 42.35 21.79 5.74
N LYS A 284 42.37 23.09 5.47
CA LYS A 284 41.21 23.85 5.04
C LYS A 284 40.71 23.30 3.69
N MET A 285 39.40 23.09 3.58
CA MET A 285 38.77 22.70 2.32
C MET A 285 38.41 23.95 1.50
N ILE A 286 38.72 23.94 0.21
CA ILE A 286 38.39 24.99 -0.75
C ILE A 286 37.63 24.39 -1.94
N PRO A 287 36.82 25.18 -2.68
CA PRO A 287 36.17 24.70 -3.90
C PRO A 287 37.21 24.17 -4.88
N ASN A 288 36.97 22.98 -5.40
CA ASN A 288 37.86 22.32 -6.35
C ASN A 288 37.68 22.95 -7.74
N PRO A 289 38.69 23.66 -8.28
CA PRO A 289 38.57 24.33 -9.59
C PRO A 289 38.43 23.34 -10.76
N ASP A 290 38.79 22.07 -10.56
CA ASP A 290 38.68 21.01 -11.56
C ASP A 290 37.35 20.23 -11.45
N PHE A 291 36.46 20.56 -10.50
CA PHE A 291 35.16 19.90 -10.32
C PHE A 291 34.32 19.98 -11.60
N LYS A 292 33.92 18.81 -12.11
CA LYS A 292 33.12 18.64 -13.33
C LYS A 292 31.67 18.24 -13.06
N GLY A 293 31.26 18.17 -11.79
CA GLY A 293 29.94 17.66 -11.37
C GLY A 293 29.99 16.18 -10.99
N ALA A 294 28.92 15.71 -10.33
CA ALA A 294 28.72 14.29 -10.09
C ALA A 294 28.72 13.55 -11.43
N TRP A 295 29.54 12.50 -11.55
CA TRP A 295 29.58 11.73 -12.78
C TRP A 295 28.31 10.90 -12.92
N GLU A 296 27.53 11.17 -13.97
CA GLU A 296 26.36 10.37 -14.33
C GLU A 296 26.75 9.31 -15.36
N HIS A 297 26.45 8.05 -15.04
CA HIS A 297 26.72 6.94 -15.94
C HIS A 297 25.82 7.03 -17.19
N PRO A 298 26.37 7.07 -18.42
CA PRO A 298 25.54 7.07 -19.63
C PRO A 298 24.65 5.83 -19.69
N HIS A 299 23.41 6.01 -20.16
CA HIS A 299 22.46 4.94 -20.38
C HIS A 299 22.23 4.71 -21.87
N ILE A 300 22.11 3.45 -22.27
CA ILE A 300 21.82 3.03 -23.65
C ILE A 300 20.51 2.24 -23.71
N PRO A 301 19.86 2.13 -24.89
CA PRO A 301 18.71 1.27 -25.06
C PRO A 301 19.02 -0.18 -24.68
N ASN A 302 18.16 -0.81 -23.90
CA ASN A 302 18.35 -2.19 -23.47
C ASN A 302 18.08 -3.16 -24.64
N PRO A 303 19.07 -3.93 -25.13
CA PRO A 303 18.87 -4.86 -26.25
C PRO A 303 17.90 -6.01 -25.91
N GLU A 304 17.67 -6.30 -24.62
CA GLU A 304 16.73 -7.31 -24.15
C GLU A 304 15.29 -6.77 -24.00
N TYR A 305 15.09 -5.46 -24.12
CA TYR A 305 13.77 -4.85 -24.07
C TYR A 305 13.05 -5.00 -25.42
N SER A 306 11.80 -5.41 -25.37
CA SER A 306 10.88 -5.40 -26.50
C SER A 306 9.51 -4.96 -26.02
N PRO A 307 8.83 -4.02 -26.71
CA PRO A 307 7.45 -3.65 -26.40
C PRO A 307 6.51 -4.84 -26.50
N ASP A 308 5.44 -4.83 -25.71
CA ASP A 308 4.38 -5.82 -25.76
C ASP A 308 3.00 -5.16 -25.79
N PRO A 309 2.31 -5.20 -26.94
CA PRO A 309 1.00 -4.58 -27.07
C PRO A 309 -0.08 -5.31 -26.26
N LYS A 310 0.20 -6.50 -25.70
CA LYS A 310 -0.74 -7.33 -24.94
C LYS A 310 -0.40 -7.43 -23.46
N LEU A 311 0.27 -6.42 -22.90
CA LEU A 311 0.55 -6.37 -21.46
C LEU A 311 -0.74 -6.45 -20.63
N HIS A 312 -1.85 -5.84 -21.08
CA HIS A 312 -3.15 -5.95 -20.43
C HIS A 312 -3.67 -7.39 -20.29
N ALA A 313 -3.34 -8.29 -21.23
CA ALA A 313 -3.90 -9.63 -21.33
C ALA A 313 -3.31 -10.57 -20.27
N ARG A 314 -3.58 -10.31 -18.99
CA ARG A 314 -3.08 -11.06 -17.84
C ARG A 314 -4.08 -12.10 -17.33
N ALA A 315 -5.36 -11.93 -17.67
CA ALA A 315 -6.42 -12.88 -17.36
C ALA A 315 -6.84 -13.58 -18.66
N THR A 316 -6.05 -14.55 -19.13
CA THR A 316 -6.19 -15.13 -20.48
C THR A 316 -7.11 -16.35 -20.51
N GLU A 317 -7.28 -17.06 -19.39
CA GLU A 317 -8.16 -18.23 -19.27
C GLU A 317 -8.68 -18.38 -17.84
N VAL A 318 -9.47 -17.42 -17.38
CA VAL A 318 -10.08 -17.46 -16.05
C VAL A 318 -11.29 -18.40 -16.09
N THR A 319 -11.32 -19.40 -15.22
CA THR A 319 -12.44 -20.36 -15.12
C THR A 319 -13.13 -20.36 -13.77
N ALA A 320 -12.53 -19.72 -12.77
CA ALA A 320 -13.10 -19.58 -11.43
C ALA A 320 -12.60 -18.32 -10.74
N VAL A 321 -13.32 -17.92 -9.70
CA VAL A 321 -12.85 -16.95 -8.69
C VAL A 321 -12.72 -17.65 -7.34
N GLY A 322 -11.92 -17.11 -6.43
CA GLY A 322 -11.87 -17.65 -5.08
C GLY A 322 -11.22 -16.75 -4.03
N PHE A 323 -11.65 -16.95 -2.80
CA PHE A 323 -11.07 -16.39 -1.60
C PHE A 323 -10.16 -17.42 -0.95
N GLU A 324 -8.91 -17.05 -0.74
CA GLU A 324 -7.94 -17.83 0.02
C GLU A 324 -7.25 -16.87 0.98
N LEU A 325 -7.67 -16.91 2.25
CA LEU A 325 -7.38 -15.87 3.21
C LEU A 325 -6.87 -16.47 4.51
N TRP A 326 -6.09 -15.69 5.24
CA TRP A 326 -5.82 -15.89 6.66
C TRP A 326 -6.40 -14.70 7.41
N GLN A 327 -7.10 -14.94 8.52
CA GLN A 327 -7.56 -13.87 9.40
C GLN A 327 -7.29 -14.22 10.87
N VAL A 328 -6.65 -13.30 11.58
CA VAL A 328 -6.48 -13.37 13.03
C VAL A 328 -7.82 -13.09 13.71
N LYS A 329 -8.40 -11.91 13.48
CA LYS A 329 -9.77 -11.59 13.91
C LYS A 329 -10.74 -11.77 12.75
N SER A 330 -11.69 -12.69 12.92
CA SER A 330 -12.74 -12.97 11.95
C SER A 330 -13.86 -11.93 12.00
N GLY A 331 -14.64 -11.86 10.92
CA GLY A 331 -15.80 -10.99 10.79
C GLY A 331 -15.85 -10.20 9.49
N THR A 332 -14.89 -10.40 8.59
CA THR A 332 -14.91 -9.72 7.29
C THR A 332 -15.99 -10.30 6.41
N MET A 333 -16.75 -9.41 5.77
CA MET A 333 -17.82 -9.76 4.86
C MET A 333 -17.45 -9.47 3.41
N PHE A 334 -17.98 -10.28 2.51
CA PHE A 334 -17.84 -10.13 1.07
C PHE A 334 -19.21 -10.19 0.41
N ASP A 335 -19.45 -9.30 -0.54
CA ASP A 335 -20.68 -9.27 -1.32
C ASP A 335 -20.48 -8.63 -2.70
N ASP A 336 -21.53 -8.67 -3.53
CA ASP A 336 -21.67 -7.91 -4.77
C ASP A 336 -20.48 -8.05 -5.75
N ILE A 337 -20.05 -9.29 -5.98
CA ILE A 337 -18.94 -9.61 -6.88
C ILE A 337 -19.43 -9.54 -8.33
N ILE A 338 -18.69 -8.83 -9.18
CA ILE A 338 -18.87 -8.82 -10.63
C ILE A 338 -17.52 -8.91 -11.36
N LEU A 339 -17.48 -9.76 -12.38
CA LEU A 339 -16.41 -9.81 -13.38
C LEU A 339 -17.02 -9.55 -14.76
N THR A 340 -16.63 -8.46 -15.39
CA THR A 340 -17.19 -7.97 -16.65
C THR A 340 -16.09 -7.35 -17.53
N ASP A 341 -16.42 -7.00 -18.77
CA ASP A 341 -15.55 -6.27 -19.71
C ASP A 341 -15.97 -4.79 -19.89
N SER A 342 -16.77 -4.26 -18.97
CA SER A 342 -17.27 -2.89 -19.01
C SER A 342 -17.32 -2.25 -17.61
N LEU A 343 -16.63 -1.13 -17.45
CA LEU A 343 -16.69 -0.32 -16.22
C LEU A 343 -18.09 0.27 -16.01
N GLU A 344 -18.81 0.59 -17.09
CA GLU A 344 -20.18 1.07 -17.04
C GLU A 344 -21.11 0.02 -16.43
N GLU A 345 -21.00 -1.25 -16.88
CA GLU A 345 -21.82 -2.36 -16.34
C GLU A 345 -21.52 -2.61 -14.85
N ALA A 346 -20.25 -2.54 -14.43
CA ALA A 346 -19.88 -2.68 -13.03
C ALA A 346 -20.39 -1.50 -12.16
N THR A 347 -20.29 -0.28 -12.69
CA THR A 347 -20.81 0.93 -12.04
C THR A 347 -22.33 0.88 -11.89
N GLU A 348 -23.07 0.48 -12.92
CA GLU A 348 -24.52 0.31 -12.83
C GLU A 348 -24.89 -0.79 -11.83
N TYR A 349 -24.15 -1.89 -11.79
CA TYR A 349 -24.38 -2.92 -10.78
C TYR A 349 -24.17 -2.40 -9.35
N ALA A 350 -23.11 -1.61 -9.11
CA ALA A 350 -22.88 -0.97 -7.82
C ALA A 350 -24.00 0.01 -7.44
N LYS A 351 -24.53 0.77 -8.40
CA LYS A 351 -25.70 1.66 -8.18
C LYS A 351 -26.94 0.89 -7.79
N GLU A 352 -27.10 -0.32 -8.33
CA GLU A 352 -28.25 -1.16 -8.01
C GLU A 352 -28.14 -1.87 -6.66
N THR A 353 -26.92 -2.01 -6.14
CA THR A 353 -26.59 -2.81 -4.95
C THR A 353 -25.95 -1.94 -3.87
N PHE A 354 -24.62 -1.81 -3.87
CA PHE A 354 -23.81 -1.09 -2.90
C PHE A 354 -24.35 0.32 -2.54
N TRP A 355 -24.48 1.20 -3.54
CA TRP A 355 -24.82 2.61 -3.29
C TRP A 355 -26.21 2.83 -2.68
N LYS A 356 -27.16 1.91 -2.89
CA LYS A 356 -28.49 2.01 -2.27
C LYS A 356 -28.48 1.70 -0.78
N LYS A 357 -27.49 0.93 -0.32
CA LYS A 357 -27.43 0.37 1.03
C LYS A 357 -26.51 1.20 1.93
N GLN A 358 -25.55 1.93 1.36
CA GLN A 358 -24.49 2.62 2.09
C GLN A 358 -25.00 3.60 3.15
N GLU A 359 -25.94 4.48 2.83
CA GLU A 359 -26.49 5.45 3.80
C GLU A 359 -27.20 4.76 4.99
N GLY A 360 -27.94 3.68 4.70
CA GLY A 360 -28.65 2.91 5.73
C GLY A 360 -27.68 2.15 6.64
N GLU A 361 -26.62 1.58 6.07
CA GLU A 361 -25.54 0.95 6.84
C GLU A 361 -24.84 1.96 7.74
N LYS A 362 -24.44 3.11 7.19
CA LYS A 362 -23.76 4.17 7.94
C LYS A 362 -24.60 4.66 9.12
N ALA A 363 -25.88 4.97 8.90
CA ALA A 363 -26.77 5.40 9.96
C ALA A 363 -26.98 4.33 11.05
N MET A 364 -27.01 3.05 10.67
CA MET A 364 -27.11 1.95 11.64
C MET A 364 -25.83 1.77 12.44
N PHE A 365 -24.67 1.93 11.80
CA PHE A 365 -23.35 1.89 12.45
C PHE A 365 -23.18 3.05 13.43
N GLU A 366 -23.43 4.29 13.00
CA GLU A 366 -23.33 5.48 13.86
C GLU A 366 -24.19 5.34 15.10
N LYS A 367 -25.44 4.87 14.94
CA LYS A 367 -26.31 4.60 16.08
C LYS A 367 -25.76 3.51 17.01
N ALA A 368 -25.24 2.42 16.46
CA ALA A 368 -24.64 1.35 17.26
C ALA A 368 -23.40 1.84 18.03
N GLU A 369 -22.63 2.75 17.41
CA GLU A 369 -21.44 3.36 18.01
C GLU A 369 -21.81 4.36 19.10
N GLU A 370 -22.83 5.22 18.89
CA GLU A 370 -23.38 6.08 19.93
C GLU A 370 -23.85 5.28 21.15
N GLU A 371 -24.60 4.19 20.92
CA GLU A 371 -25.05 3.28 21.98
C GLU A 371 -23.87 2.59 22.70
N ARG A 372 -22.81 2.23 21.97
CA ARG A 372 -21.57 1.66 22.53
C ARG A 372 -20.87 2.69 23.43
N VAL A 373 -20.63 3.89 22.92
CA VAL A 373 -19.97 4.98 23.65
C VAL A 373 -20.76 5.38 24.90
N GLU A 374 -22.10 5.46 24.83
CA GLU A 374 -22.95 5.75 26.01
C GLU A 374 -22.81 4.65 27.06
N LYS A 375 -22.84 3.37 26.63
CA LYS A 375 -22.68 2.23 27.53
C LYS A 375 -21.29 2.21 28.18
N GLU A 376 -20.23 2.45 27.41
CA GLU A 376 -18.86 2.53 27.93
C GLU A 376 -18.70 3.66 28.94
N LYS A 377 -19.28 4.85 28.68
CA LYS A 377 -19.30 5.97 29.63
C LYS A 377 -20.04 5.59 30.92
N ALA A 378 -21.18 4.91 30.83
CA ALA A 378 -21.94 4.47 32.00
C ALA A 378 -21.18 3.42 32.83
N GLU A 379 -20.53 2.44 32.18
CA GLU A 379 -19.72 1.42 32.85
C GLU A 379 -18.48 2.03 33.52
N ARG A 380 -17.82 3.00 32.87
CA ARG A 380 -16.70 3.76 33.44
C ARG A 380 -17.13 4.54 34.70
N GLU A 381 -18.27 5.22 34.66
CA GLU A 381 -18.83 5.93 35.83
C GLU A 381 -19.20 4.97 36.97
N GLU A 382 -19.67 3.76 36.65
CA GLU A 382 -19.93 2.73 37.67
C GLU A 382 -18.63 2.19 38.30
N MET A 383 -17.60 1.93 37.49
CA MET A 383 -16.29 1.50 37.99
C MET A 383 -15.65 2.55 38.89
N LYS A 384 -15.72 3.83 38.48
CA LYS A 384 -15.23 4.96 39.28
C LYS A 384 -15.93 5.05 40.64
N LYS A 385 -17.26 4.93 40.67
CA LYS A 385 -18.03 4.91 41.95
C LYS A 385 -17.62 3.74 42.84
N LYS A 386 -17.42 2.54 42.29
CA LYS A 386 -16.97 1.37 43.06
C LYS A 386 -15.55 1.56 43.62
N ALA A 387 -14.64 2.12 42.83
CA ALA A 387 -13.29 2.44 43.29
C ALA A 387 -13.30 3.47 44.43
N GLU A 388 -14.10 4.53 44.31
CA GLU A 388 -14.32 5.53 45.37
C GLU A 388 -14.89 4.89 46.65
N GLU A 389 -15.89 3.99 46.53
CA GLU A 389 -16.46 3.26 47.68
C GLU A 389 -15.45 2.33 48.36
N ASN A 390 -14.55 1.72 47.60
CA ASN A 390 -13.51 0.83 48.11
C ASN A 390 -12.24 1.56 48.59
N GLY A 391 -12.13 2.88 48.36
CA GLY A 391 -10.93 3.66 48.65
C GLY A 391 -9.75 3.32 47.74
N GLU A 392 -10.03 2.79 46.55
CA GLU A 392 -9.04 2.48 45.52
C GLU A 392 -8.88 3.68 44.56
N PRO A 393 -7.66 4.00 44.11
CA PRO A 393 -7.48 4.97 43.05
C PRO A 393 -8.10 4.44 41.76
N PHE A 394 -8.80 5.30 41.02
CA PHE A 394 -9.31 5.01 39.68
C PHE A 394 -8.48 5.79 38.66
N GLU A 395 -7.71 5.09 37.83
CA GLU A 395 -7.02 5.68 36.69
C GLU A 395 -7.83 5.44 35.41
N GLU A 396 -7.79 6.36 34.45
CA GLU A 396 -8.53 6.21 33.19
C GLU A 396 -8.14 4.97 32.39
N GLY A 397 -6.93 4.44 32.61
CA GLY A 397 -6.43 3.19 32.04
C GLY A 397 -6.95 1.91 32.72
N ASP A 398 -7.64 2.01 33.86
CA ASP A 398 -8.29 0.85 34.51
C ASP A 398 -9.60 0.45 33.79
N SER A 399 -10.09 1.31 32.90
CA SER A 399 -11.20 1.01 31.99
C SER A 399 -10.73 -0.01 30.95
N PRO A 400 -11.45 -1.15 30.77
CA PRO A 400 -11.13 -2.11 29.70
C PRO A 400 -11.38 -1.54 28.29
N PHE A 401 -12.00 -0.36 28.20
CA PHE A 401 -12.26 0.39 26.97
C PHE A 401 -11.16 1.44 26.76
N SER A 402 -10.49 1.39 25.60
CA SER A 402 -9.42 2.32 25.23
C SER A 402 -9.95 3.70 24.91
N VAL A 403 -9.21 4.75 25.31
CA VAL A 403 -9.55 6.16 25.06
C VAL A 403 -9.70 6.46 23.55
N SER A 404 -8.99 5.74 22.68
CA SER A 404 -9.08 5.87 21.22
C SER A 404 -10.46 5.51 20.63
N ASP A 405 -11.34 4.85 21.39
CA ASP A 405 -12.71 4.55 20.97
C ASP A 405 -13.70 5.68 21.29
N MET A 406 -13.27 6.72 22.00
CA MET A 406 -14.16 7.74 22.57
C MET A 406 -14.10 9.09 21.85
N GLU A 407 -13.17 9.28 20.89
CA GLU A 407 -12.91 10.56 20.19
C GLU A 407 -13.50 10.66 18.77
N ILE A 408 -14.43 9.78 18.36
CA ILE A 408 -15.19 9.96 17.10
C ILE A 408 -16.43 10.83 17.36
N THR A 409 -16.26 11.98 18.00
CA THR A 409 -17.24 13.08 17.96
C THR A 409 -16.47 14.36 18.29
N GLU A 410 -15.78 14.95 17.32
CA GLU A 410 -15.68 16.43 17.12
C GLU A 410 -14.55 16.89 16.16
N ASP A 411 -13.60 16.04 15.73
CA ASP A 411 -12.40 16.53 14.97
C ASP A 411 -12.11 15.86 13.59
N GLU A 412 -13.06 15.19 12.92
CA GLU A 412 -12.81 14.58 11.58
C GLU A 412 -13.22 15.46 10.38
N ASP A 413 -13.49 16.76 10.57
CA ASP A 413 -13.80 17.69 9.48
C ASP A 413 -12.62 18.60 9.06
N GLU A 414 -11.38 18.39 9.56
CA GLU A 414 -10.22 19.27 9.28
C GLU A 414 -9.02 18.64 8.52
N ASP A 415 -9.09 17.38 8.08
CA ASP A 415 -7.97 16.72 7.35
C ASP A 415 -8.20 16.59 5.83
N ASP A 416 -9.04 17.45 5.23
CA ASP A 416 -9.30 17.51 3.77
C ASP A 416 -8.75 18.79 3.08
N GLU A 417 -7.85 19.53 3.72
CA GLU A 417 -7.17 20.71 3.13
C GLU A 417 -5.65 20.68 3.33
N ASP A 418 -4.93 19.72 2.74
CA ASP A 418 -3.50 19.90 2.46
C ASP A 418 -3.05 19.11 1.21
N TRP A 419 -3.57 19.53 0.06
CA TRP A 419 -2.94 19.31 -1.24
C TRP A 419 -2.82 20.68 -1.92
N GLU A 420 -2.04 21.58 -1.34
CA GLU A 420 -1.62 22.80 -2.05
C GLU A 420 -0.64 22.42 -3.16
N ASP A 421 -1.01 22.83 -4.38
CA ASP A 421 -0.26 22.73 -5.61
C ASP A 421 1.15 23.35 -5.48
N GLU A 422 2.20 22.52 -5.58
CA GLU A 422 3.52 22.99 -6.05
C GLU A 422 3.48 23.09 -7.59
N GLU A 423 2.79 24.11 -8.11
CA GLU A 423 3.07 24.62 -9.47
C GLU A 423 4.27 25.57 -9.39
N GLU A 424 5.40 25.09 -9.92
CA GLU A 424 6.62 25.88 -10.12
C GLU A 424 6.34 27.11 -11.00
N GLU A 425 6.74 28.29 -10.49
CA GLU A 425 6.74 29.55 -11.21
C GLU A 425 7.66 29.48 -12.44
N GLU A 426 7.07 29.47 -13.65
CA GLU A 426 7.81 29.85 -14.86
C GLU A 426 7.78 31.37 -15.05
N ASP A 427 8.95 31.97 -14.89
CA ASP A 427 9.28 33.36 -15.14
C ASP A 427 8.76 33.90 -16.49
N GLU A 428 7.82 34.85 -16.42
CA GLU A 428 7.59 35.81 -17.50
C GLU A 428 8.76 36.80 -17.56
N ASN A 429 9.62 36.72 -18.60
CA ASN A 429 10.11 37.97 -19.19
C ASN A 429 10.51 37.89 -20.68
N SER A 430 9.77 38.69 -21.45
CA SER A 430 10.19 39.41 -22.66
C SER A 430 10.37 38.60 -23.95
N PHE A 431 9.50 38.84 -24.94
CA PHE A 431 9.90 39.54 -26.17
C PHE A 431 8.68 39.98 -27.00
N THR A 432 8.55 41.29 -27.20
CA THR A 432 7.58 41.96 -28.08
C THR A 432 7.84 41.67 -29.56
N MET A 433 6.79 41.56 -30.40
CA MET A 433 6.62 42.43 -31.57
C MET A 433 5.22 42.33 -32.21
N GLU A 434 4.60 43.49 -32.41
CA GLU A 434 3.41 43.73 -33.23
C GLU A 434 3.67 43.46 -34.73
N LEU A 435 2.71 42.77 -35.38
CA LEU A 435 1.94 43.15 -36.60
C LEU A 435 1.51 41.93 -37.42
#